data_AF-A0AAU1CY58-F1
#
_entry.id   AF-A0AAU1CY58-F1
#
_cell.length_a   1.000
_cell.length_b   1.000
_cell.length_c   1.000
_cell.angle_alpha   90.00
_cell.angle_beta   90.00
_cell.angle_gamma   90.00
#
_symmetry.space_group_name_H-M   'P 1'
#
loop_
_entity.id
_entity.type
_entity.pdbx_description
1 polymer ?
#
loop_
_entity_poly.entity_id
_entity_poly.type
_entity_poly.pdbx_seq_one_letter_code
_entity_poly.pdbx_strand_id
1 'polypeptide(L)'
;MNATPDRRVARAVQRVTATALGPYQSAIVRIGFAATWLLFLLRELPNRHEMYGPHGPWSWDMARQLISGNDAFTALMWVDNTVWFEIVYAVAILSSALLMLGWRTRTMSALFMIGVLSLQNRSIFMGDGGDNVIHLMAIYLVLTRCGQVWSLDARRLARAVPSGPAAPGGPVVPGGPVVPVGSVVPARPAGPPRDRVGPTLWAVLGFALFSATFLNQTGWLVLLLLWALWVAQALWWMVNRYAPHSEPRALLDILANLAHNAALLVIMAEVCLIYATAGWYKIQGSRWQDGTALYYPLKLDYFTPWPALSDLLASGGVMVMILTYGTVIVQVAFPFTLFNRRVKNVLLGAMMLEHAAIAVLLGLPFFSLAMIAADAVFLPTAFLVWLGGRVARGRERLFSRADAAGPEQRRGTPDQPRTLVG
;
A
#
# COMPACT_ATOMS: atom_id res chain seq x y z
N MET A 1 -15.76 13.78 35.59
CA MET A 1 -16.33 12.43 35.84
C MET A 1 -15.37 11.37 35.31
N ASN A 2 -14.58 10.76 36.19
CA ASN A 2 -13.61 9.73 35.81
C ASN A 2 -14.34 8.40 35.54
N ALA A 3 -14.33 7.94 34.29
CA ALA A 3 -14.84 6.61 33.95
C ALA A 3 -14.06 5.53 34.72
N THR A 4 -14.79 4.60 35.34
CA THR A 4 -14.24 3.42 36.03
C THR A 4 -13.32 2.62 35.10
N PRO A 5 -12.27 1.94 35.63
CA PRO A 5 -11.33 1.15 34.83
C PRO A 5 -12.03 0.19 33.85
N ASP A 6 -13.08 -0.50 34.30
CA ASP A 6 -13.84 -1.46 33.49
C ASP A 6 -14.52 -0.83 32.27
N ARG A 7 -15.05 0.40 32.43
CA ARG A 7 -15.66 1.14 31.31
C ARG A 7 -14.61 1.58 30.29
N ARG A 8 -13.36 1.84 30.71
CA ARG A 8 -12.26 2.18 29.80
C ARG A 8 -11.81 0.95 29.03
N VAL A 9 -11.68 -0.20 29.69
CA VAL A 9 -11.33 -1.49 29.06
C VAL A 9 -12.41 -1.91 28.07
N ALA A 10 -13.69 -1.88 28.46
CA ALA A 10 -14.80 -2.22 27.57
C ALA A 10 -14.84 -1.33 26.31
N ARG A 11 -14.63 -0.01 26.47
CA ARG A 11 -14.54 0.92 25.32
C ARG A 11 -13.33 0.63 24.43
N ALA A 12 -12.18 0.26 25.01
CA ALA A 12 -10.99 -0.08 24.25
C ALA A 12 -11.23 -1.36 23.42
N VAL A 13 -11.76 -2.41 24.04
CA VAL A 13 -12.12 -3.67 23.36
C VAL A 13 -13.14 -3.41 22.26
N GLN A 14 -14.20 -2.65 22.54
CA GLN A 14 -15.21 -2.29 21.56
C GLN A 14 -14.60 -1.52 20.38
N ARG A 15 -13.68 -0.58 20.63
CA ARG A 15 -13.02 0.18 19.57
C ARG A 15 -12.17 -0.69 18.66
N VAL A 16 -11.38 -1.60 19.23
CA VAL A 16 -10.45 -2.47 18.50
C VAL A 16 -11.19 -3.57 17.72
N THR A 17 -12.35 -4.01 18.21
CA THR A 17 -13.20 -5.02 17.53
C THR A 17 -14.13 -4.40 16.49
N ALA A 18 -14.70 -3.21 16.75
CA ALA A 18 -15.68 -2.59 15.86
C ALA A 18 -15.06 -1.82 14.69
N THR A 19 -13.82 -1.33 14.82
CA THR A 19 -13.23 -0.43 13.82
C THR A 19 -11.81 -0.85 13.42
N ALA A 20 -11.53 -0.68 12.13
CA ALA A 20 -10.19 -0.70 11.58
C ALA A 20 -9.51 0.65 11.85
N LEU A 21 -8.40 0.64 12.57
CA LEU A 21 -7.65 1.84 12.95
C LEU A 21 -6.76 2.31 11.80
N GLY A 22 -6.51 3.62 11.71
CA GLY A 22 -5.58 4.18 10.72
C GLY A 22 -5.89 3.84 9.24
N PRO A 23 -7.13 4.05 8.75
CA PRO A 23 -7.48 3.70 7.36
C PRO A 23 -6.65 4.48 6.34
N TYR A 24 -6.33 5.75 6.61
CA TYR A 24 -5.51 6.58 5.72
C TYR A 24 -4.03 6.16 5.74
N GLN A 25 -3.50 5.81 6.92
CA GLN A 25 -2.15 5.27 7.09
C GLN A 25 -2.01 3.96 6.31
N SER A 26 -2.96 3.04 6.47
CA SER A 26 -2.98 1.77 5.75
C SER A 26 -3.08 1.95 4.24
N ALA A 27 -3.85 2.96 3.78
CA ALA A 27 -3.98 3.26 2.36
C ALA A 27 -2.69 3.85 1.77
N ILE A 28 -2.01 4.76 2.46
CA ILE A 28 -0.75 5.34 1.95
C ILE A 28 0.38 4.31 1.97
N VAL A 29 0.45 3.45 2.99
CA VAL A 29 1.39 2.31 3.06
C VAL A 29 1.17 1.38 1.87
N ARG A 30 -0.09 0.98 1.59
CA ARG A 30 -0.43 0.18 0.39
C ARG A 30 0.03 0.85 -0.89
N ILE A 31 -0.28 2.13 -1.08
CA ILE A 31 0.08 2.86 -2.30
C ILE A 31 1.61 2.94 -2.44
N GLY A 32 2.31 3.28 -1.35
CA GLY A 32 3.76 3.45 -1.33
C GLY A 32 4.50 2.17 -1.65
N PHE A 33 4.19 1.06 -0.98
CA PHE A 33 4.85 -0.23 -1.25
C PHE A 33 4.51 -0.79 -2.63
N ALA A 34 3.24 -0.74 -3.04
CA ALA A 34 2.84 -1.21 -4.36
C ALA A 34 3.45 -0.36 -5.49
N ALA A 35 3.56 0.96 -5.30
CA ALA A 35 4.22 1.85 -6.25
C ALA A 35 5.73 1.62 -6.30
N THR A 36 6.39 1.47 -5.15
CA THR A 36 7.84 1.24 -5.08
C THR A 36 8.22 -0.03 -5.82
N TRP A 37 7.52 -1.13 -5.53
CA TRP A 37 7.75 -2.41 -6.20
C TRP A 37 7.40 -2.35 -7.69
N LEU A 38 6.27 -1.72 -8.06
CA LEU A 38 5.91 -1.55 -9.47
C LEU A 38 6.99 -0.77 -10.24
N LEU A 39 7.46 0.35 -9.70
CA LEU A 39 8.49 1.17 -10.35
C LEU A 39 9.81 0.41 -10.47
N PHE A 40 10.16 -0.39 -9.46
CA PHE A 40 11.32 -1.27 -9.52
C PHE A 40 11.20 -2.28 -10.66
N LEU A 41 10.09 -3.03 -10.73
CA LEU A 41 9.86 -3.99 -11.81
C LEU A 41 9.84 -3.31 -13.19
N LEU A 42 9.22 -2.14 -13.31
CA LEU A 42 9.20 -1.42 -14.58
C LEU A 42 10.58 -0.92 -15.02
N ARG A 43 11.43 -0.50 -14.07
CA ARG A 43 12.82 -0.15 -14.35
C ARG A 43 13.61 -1.36 -14.80
N GLU A 44 13.45 -2.49 -14.10
CA GLU A 44 14.22 -3.72 -14.36
C GLU A 44 13.68 -4.56 -15.52
N LEU A 45 12.60 -4.14 -16.18
CA LEU A 45 12.05 -4.82 -17.35
C LEU A 45 13.12 -5.21 -18.38
N PRO A 46 14.08 -4.35 -18.78
CA PRO A 46 15.12 -4.73 -19.75
C PRO A 46 16.06 -5.84 -19.25
N ASN A 47 16.33 -5.88 -17.95
CA ASN A 47 17.34 -6.76 -17.33
C ASN A 47 16.72 -7.99 -16.64
N ARG A 48 15.39 -8.11 -16.61
CA ARG A 48 14.64 -9.10 -15.82
C ARG A 48 15.10 -10.55 -15.99
N HIS A 49 15.50 -10.93 -17.21
CA HIS A 49 15.97 -12.29 -17.49
C HIS A 49 17.34 -12.59 -16.88
N GLU A 50 18.22 -11.60 -16.85
CA GLU A 50 19.53 -11.73 -16.21
C GLU A 50 19.38 -11.80 -14.69
N MET A 51 18.49 -10.97 -14.12
CA MET A 51 18.30 -10.87 -12.67
C MET A 51 17.55 -12.06 -12.08
N TYR A 52 16.51 -12.57 -12.77
CA TYR A 52 15.54 -13.51 -12.21
C TYR A 52 15.22 -14.70 -13.12
N GLY A 53 15.70 -14.69 -14.36
CA GLY A 53 15.38 -15.71 -15.34
C GLY A 53 16.09 -17.04 -15.07
N PRO A 54 15.62 -18.15 -15.67
CA PRO A 54 16.22 -19.48 -15.49
C PRO A 54 17.68 -19.56 -15.99
N HIS A 55 18.01 -18.76 -17.01
CA HIS A 55 19.34 -18.69 -17.63
C HIS A 55 20.20 -17.51 -17.15
N GLY A 56 19.79 -16.82 -16.08
CA GLY A 56 20.59 -15.76 -15.48
C GLY A 56 21.86 -16.30 -14.81
N PRO A 57 22.82 -15.43 -14.42
CA PRO A 57 24.04 -15.82 -13.73
C PRO A 57 23.77 -16.65 -12.47
N TRP A 58 22.69 -16.32 -11.76
CA TRP A 58 22.13 -17.15 -10.69
C TRP A 58 21.19 -18.20 -11.29
N SER A 59 21.79 -19.30 -11.79
CA SER A 59 21.09 -20.35 -12.53
C SER A 59 19.98 -21.04 -11.74
N TRP A 60 19.08 -21.72 -12.44
CA TRP A 60 17.99 -22.50 -11.86
C TRP A 60 18.48 -23.49 -10.79
N ASP A 61 19.54 -24.25 -11.07
CA ASP A 61 20.03 -25.29 -10.16
C ASP A 61 20.61 -24.71 -8.87
N MET A 62 21.33 -23.58 -8.94
CA MET A 62 21.83 -22.89 -7.75
C MET A 62 20.69 -22.34 -6.90
N ALA A 63 19.68 -21.76 -7.54
CA ALA A 63 18.49 -21.28 -6.85
C ALA A 63 17.74 -22.44 -6.18
N ARG A 64 17.59 -23.58 -6.86
CA ARG A 64 16.98 -24.79 -6.29
C ARG A 64 17.75 -25.29 -5.08
N GLN A 65 19.08 -25.33 -5.15
CA GLN A 65 19.92 -25.76 -4.04
C GLN A 65 19.74 -24.85 -2.81
N LEU A 66 19.79 -23.53 -3.00
CA LEU A 66 19.56 -22.56 -1.92
C LEU A 66 18.18 -22.75 -1.27
N ILE A 67 17.13 -22.87 -2.09
CA ILE A 67 15.75 -22.99 -1.63
C ILE A 67 15.51 -24.31 -0.89
N SER A 68 16.12 -25.40 -1.35
CA SER A 68 16.04 -26.70 -0.67
C SER A 68 16.67 -26.68 0.74
N GLY A 69 17.57 -25.73 1.02
CA GLY A 69 18.22 -25.59 2.32
C GLY A 69 17.47 -24.69 3.30
N ASN A 70 16.55 -23.83 2.84
CA ASN A 70 15.87 -22.84 3.69
C ASN A 70 14.33 -22.83 3.56
N ASP A 71 13.77 -23.70 2.70
CA ASP A 71 12.34 -23.81 2.41
C ASP A 71 11.68 -22.49 1.96
N ALA A 72 12.44 -21.55 1.40
CA ALA A 72 11.93 -20.27 0.95
C ALA A 72 10.92 -20.41 -0.19
N PHE A 73 9.81 -19.68 -0.11
CA PHE A 73 8.77 -19.74 -1.12
C PHE A 73 9.15 -18.94 -2.38
N THR A 74 9.00 -19.57 -3.55
CA THR A 74 8.94 -18.84 -4.83
C THR A 74 8.15 -19.61 -5.88
N ALA A 75 7.21 -18.93 -6.54
CA ALA A 75 6.47 -19.51 -7.65
C ALA A 75 7.36 -19.71 -8.88
N LEU A 76 8.49 -18.99 -8.99
CA LEU A 76 9.40 -19.13 -10.14
C LEU A 76 9.99 -20.53 -10.22
N MET A 77 10.18 -21.21 -9.09
CA MET A 77 10.76 -22.56 -9.06
C MET A 77 9.79 -23.70 -9.38
N TRP A 78 8.54 -23.39 -9.73
CA TRP A 78 7.54 -24.42 -10.05
C TRP A 78 7.77 -25.07 -11.41
N VAL A 79 8.20 -24.28 -12.40
CA VAL A 79 8.48 -24.76 -13.75
C VAL A 79 9.70 -24.04 -14.32
N ASP A 80 10.69 -24.81 -14.76
CA ASP A 80 11.91 -24.28 -15.39
C ASP A 80 11.64 -23.94 -16.85
N ASN A 81 11.01 -22.80 -17.10
CA ASN A 81 10.86 -22.28 -18.45
C ASN A 81 10.67 -20.75 -18.48
N THR A 82 11.06 -20.14 -19.59
CA THR A 82 10.99 -18.68 -19.78
C THR A 82 9.56 -18.16 -19.80
N VAL A 83 8.60 -18.92 -20.34
CA VAL A 83 7.19 -18.50 -20.44
C VAL A 83 6.55 -18.34 -19.05
N TRP A 84 6.83 -19.27 -18.15
CA TRP A 84 6.40 -19.29 -16.77
C TRP A 84 7.02 -18.13 -16.00
N PHE A 85 8.32 -17.91 -16.18
CA PHE A 85 9.00 -16.73 -15.66
C PHE A 85 8.28 -15.43 -16.07
N GLU A 86 7.97 -15.26 -17.36
CA GLU A 86 7.26 -14.09 -17.87
C GLU A 86 5.86 -13.95 -17.30
N ILE A 87 5.12 -15.06 -17.14
CA ILE A 87 3.79 -15.05 -16.51
C ILE A 87 3.89 -14.56 -15.05
N VAL A 88 4.81 -15.12 -14.26
CA VAL A 88 4.99 -14.72 -12.85
C VAL A 88 5.41 -13.26 -12.75
N TYR A 89 6.33 -12.80 -13.61
CA TYR A 89 6.78 -11.41 -13.66
C TYR A 89 5.64 -10.45 -14.05
N ALA A 90 4.85 -10.80 -15.07
CA ALA A 90 3.69 -10.01 -15.51
C ALA A 90 2.60 -9.96 -14.42
N VAL A 91 2.36 -11.07 -13.72
CA VAL A 91 1.44 -11.12 -12.57
C VAL A 91 1.96 -10.23 -11.43
N ALA A 92 3.27 -10.18 -11.16
CA ALA A 92 3.85 -9.30 -10.16
C ALA A 92 3.63 -7.81 -10.51
N ILE A 93 3.88 -7.41 -11.76
CA ILE A 93 3.59 -6.05 -12.26
C ILE A 93 2.09 -5.72 -12.12
N LEU A 94 1.24 -6.60 -12.67
CA LEU A 94 -0.21 -6.37 -12.70
C LEU A 94 -0.80 -6.29 -11.30
N SER A 95 -0.42 -7.21 -10.41
CA SER A 95 -0.89 -7.22 -9.03
C SER A 95 -0.43 -5.98 -8.26
N SER A 96 0.78 -5.48 -8.52
CA SER A 96 1.29 -4.24 -7.93
C SER A 96 0.51 -3.01 -8.41
N ALA A 97 0.26 -2.89 -9.71
CA ALA A 97 -0.55 -1.81 -10.27
C ALA A 97 -1.99 -1.84 -9.74
N LEU A 98 -2.63 -3.02 -9.74
CA LEU A 98 -4.00 -3.18 -9.25
C LEU A 98 -4.10 -3.00 -7.74
N LEU A 99 -3.09 -3.44 -6.97
CA LEU A 99 -3.01 -3.19 -5.54
C LEU A 99 -2.81 -1.69 -5.27
N MET A 100 -1.96 -0.98 -6.02
CA MET A 100 -1.75 0.47 -5.91
C MET A 100 -3.03 1.26 -6.21
N LEU A 101 -3.85 0.82 -7.17
CA LEU A 101 -5.17 1.40 -7.44
C LEU A 101 -6.22 1.00 -6.40
N GLY A 102 -5.96 -0.05 -5.63
CA GLY A 102 -6.87 -0.59 -4.63
C GLY A 102 -8.07 -1.30 -5.24
N TRP A 103 -7.81 -2.08 -6.29
CA TRP A 103 -8.80 -2.94 -6.93
C TRP A 103 -8.75 -4.34 -6.32
N ARG A 104 -9.87 -4.85 -5.78
CA ARG A 104 -9.93 -6.19 -5.16
C ARG A 104 -8.78 -6.40 -4.17
N THR A 105 -8.61 -5.42 -3.28
CA THR A 105 -7.41 -5.23 -2.46
C THR A 105 -6.95 -6.49 -1.75
N ARG A 106 -7.88 -7.33 -1.26
CA ARG A 106 -7.54 -8.58 -0.58
C ARG A 106 -6.95 -9.65 -1.50
N THR A 107 -7.44 -9.76 -2.72
CA THR A 107 -6.88 -10.70 -3.70
C THR A 107 -5.56 -10.17 -4.24
N MET A 108 -5.51 -8.87 -4.55
CA MET A 108 -4.30 -8.25 -5.07
C MET A 108 -3.18 -8.17 -4.04
N SER A 109 -3.48 -8.04 -2.73
CA SER A 109 -2.44 -8.08 -1.69
C SER A 109 -1.80 -9.46 -1.58
N ALA A 110 -2.59 -10.54 -1.69
CA ALA A 110 -2.05 -11.90 -1.73
C ALA A 110 -1.22 -12.17 -3.00
N LEU A 111 -1.68 -11.71 -4.16
CA LEU A 111 -0.92 -11.83 -5.41
C LEU A 111 0.36 -10.97 -5.40
N PHE A 112 0.28 -9.77 -4.83
CA PHE A 112 1.43 -8.89 -4.62
C PHE A 112 2.47 -9.57 -3.73
N MET A 113 2.04 -10.15 -2.60
CA MET A 113 2.89 -10.95 -1.73
C MET A 113 3.56 -12.10 -2.49
N ILE A 114 2.79 -12.89 -3.24
CA ILE A 114 3.36 -14.00 -4.05
C ILE A 114 4.40 -13.47 -5.03
N GLY A 115 4.13 -12.35 -5.72
CA GLY A 115 5.07 -11.74 -6.67
C GLY A 115 6.38 -11.26 -6.02
N VAL A 116 6.26 -10.53 -4.90
CA VAL A 116 7.42 -10.05 -4.12
C VAL A 116 8.27 -11.22 -3.62
N LEU A 117 7.64 -12.17 -2.91
CA LEU A 117 8.33 -13.34 -2.37
C LEU A 117 8.99 -14.16 -3.48
N SER A 118 8.31 -14.33 -4.63
CA SER A 118 8.83 -15.13 -5.72
C SER A 118 10.11 -14.55 -6.33
N LEU A 119 10.15 -13.24 -6.57
CA LEU A 119 11.30 -12.59 -7.20
C LEU A 119 12.45 -12.40 -6.22
N GLN A 120 12.18 -11.97 -4.99
CA GLN A 120 13.24 -11.75 -3.99
C GLN A 120 13.87 -13.06 -3.53
N ASN A 121 13.09 -14.12 -3.28
CA ASN A 121 13.65 -15.43 -2.90
C ASN A 121 14.34 -16.13 -4.07
N ARG A 122 14.01 -15.76 -5.33
CA ARG A 122 14.71 -16.30 -6.51
C ARG A 122 16.14 -15.78 -6.61
N SER A 123 16.40 -14.54 -6.19
CA SER A 123 17.71 -13.87 -6.32
C SER A 123 18.04 -13.03 -5.09
N ILE A 124 18.34 -13.69 -3.98
CA ILE A 124 18.56 -13.06 -2.65
C ILE A 124 19.73 -12.07 -2.60
N PHE A 125 20.72 -12.19 -3.48
CA PHE A 125 21.94 -11.36 -3.46
C PHE A 125 21.76 -10.01 -4.16
N MET A 126 20.65 -9.82 -4.88
CA MET A 126 20.38 -8.59 -5.62
C MET A 126 19.75 -7.51 -4.73
N GLY A 127 19.13 -7.90 -3.61
CA GLY A 127 18.36 -6.99 -2.77
C GLY A 127 19.19 -6.23 -1.75
N ASP A 128 18.61 -5.14 -1.25
CA ASP A 128 19.15 -4.36 -0.14
C ASP A 128 18.23 -4.38 1.10
N GLY A 129 18.49 -3.52 2.09
CA GLY A 129 17.66 -3.44 3.30
C GLY A 129 16.20 -3.05 3.01
N GLY A 130 15.93 -2.28 1.95
CA GLY A 130 14.60 -1.85 1.54
C GLY A 130 13.81 -2.99 0.92
N ASP A 131 14.48 -3.89 0.20
CA ASP A 131 13.86 -5.13 -0.28
C ASP A 131 13.33 -5.99 0.87
N ASN A 132 14.08 -6.11 1.96
CA ASN A 132 13.63 -6.81 3.16
C ASN A 132 12.38 -6.14 3.78
N VAL A 133 12.33 -4.80 3.77
CA VAL A 133 11.13 -4.08 4.23
C VAL A 133 9.94 -4.37 3.30
N ILE A 134 10.11 -4.31 1.98
CA ILE A 134 9.05 -4.65 1.01
C ILE A 134 8.57 -6.10 1.24
N HIS A 135 9.49 -7.03 1.49
CA HIS A 135 9.19 -8.44 1.77
C HIS A 135 8.23 -8.61 2.94
N LEU A 136 8.58 -8.03 4.09
CA LEU A 136 7.77 -8.09 5.31
C LEU A 136 6.42 -7.38 5.11
N MET A 137 6.45 -6.21 4.48
CA MET A 137 5.25 -5.39 4.27
C MET A 137 4.29 -6.05 3.30
N ALA A 138 4.78 -6.78 2.30
CA ALA A 138 3.92 -7.56 1.40
C ALA A 138 3.12 -8.63 2.16
N ILE A 139 3.73 -9.30 3.14
CA ILE A 139 3.04 -10.27 4.01
C ILE A 139 2.03 -9.54 4.91
N TYR A 140 2.45 -8.48 5.58
CA TYR A 140 1.59 -7.74 6.51
C TYR A 140 0.36 -7.16 5.79
N LEU A 141 0.52 -6.66 4.55
CA LEU A 141 -0.55 -6.07 3.76
C LEU A 141 -1.70 -7.05 3.48
N VAL A 142 -1.45 -8.36 3.41
CA VAL A 142 -2.50 -9.39 3.27
C VAL A 142 -3.50 -9.35 4.43
N LEU A 143 -3.02 -9.04 5.63
CA LEU A 143 -3.81 -8.96 6.86
C LEU A 143 -4.43 -7.56 7.08
N THR A 144 -4.00 -6.55 6.31
CA THR A 144 -4.51 -5.17 6.47
C THR A 144 -5.76 -4.88 5.65
N ARG A 145 -6.68 -4.09 6.23
CA ARG A 145 -7.84 -3.51 5.53
C ARG A 145 -7.45 -2.22 4.78
N CYS A 146 -6.40 -2.27 3.97
CA CYS A 146 -5.82 -1.12 3.26
C CYS A 146 -6.64 -0.59 2.06
N GLY A 147 -7.81 -1.18 1.80
CA GLY A 147 -8.74 -0.78 0.75
C GLY A 147 -9.93 0.08 1.19
N GLN A 148 -9.99 0.53 2.45
CA GLN A 148 -11.14 1.29 2.97
C GLN A 148 -11.23 2.72 2.45
N VAL A 149 -10.09 3.34 2.13
CA VAL A 149 -10.00 4.70 1.55
C VAL A 149 -8.98 4.73 0.41
N TRP A 150 -9.12 5.72 -0.47
CA TRP A 150 -8.24 5.92 -1.64
C TRP A 150 -8.05 4.67 -2.52
N SER A 151 -9.11 3.90 -2.70
CA SER A 151 -9.11 2.65 -3.46
C SER A 151 -10.28 2.61 -4.45
N LEU A 152 -10.15 1.83 -5.51
CA LEU A 152 -11.27 1.53 -6.41
C LEU A 152 -12.37 0.72 -5.69
N ASP A 153 -12.01 -0.12 -4.72
CA ASP A 153 -12.96 -0.85 -3.87
C ASP A 153 -13.86 0.11 -3.08
N ALA A 154 -13.29 1.11 -2.40
CA ALA A 154 -14.06 2.09 -1.62
C ALA A 154 -14.98 2.91 -2.52
N ARG A 155 -14.52 3.28 -3.72
CA ARG A 155 -15.35 3.98 -4.72
C ARG A 155 -16.51 3.12 -5.21
N ARG A 156 -16.28 1.83 -5.45
CA ARG A 156 -17.34 0.88 -5.84
C ARG A 156 -18.39 0.75 -4.74
N LEU A 157 -17.96 0.59 -3.49
CA LEU A 157 -18.87 0.50 -2.34
C LEU A 157 -19.70 1.77 -2.17
N ALA A 158 -19.07 2.96 -2.28
CA ALA A 158 -19.76 4.23 -2.17
C ALA A 158 -20.85 4.43 -3.26
N ARG A 159 -20.62 3.94 -4.49
CA ARG A 159 -21.61 4.00 -5.59
C ARG A 159 -22.74 2.99 -5.45
N ALA A 160 -22.52 1.89 -4.71
CA ALA A 160 -23.54 0.86 -4.49
C ALA A 160 -24.57 1.28 -3.43
N VAL A 161 -24.25 2.27 -2.58
CA VAL A 161 -25.21 2.89 -1.67
C VAL A 161 -26.06 3.88 -2.48
N PRO A 162 -27.38 3.69 -2.59
CA PRO A 162 -28.25 4.64 -3.29
C PRO A 162 -28.18 6.00 -2.59
N SER A 163 -27.72 7.03 -3.29
CA SER A 163 -27.95 8.41 -2.87
C SER A 163 -29.46 8.64 -2.91
N GLY A 164 -30.13 8.65 -1.76
CA GLY A 164 -31.51 9.14 -1.69
C GLY A 164 -31.54 10.57 -2.24
N PRO A 165 -32.59 10.98 -2.98
CA PRO A 165 -32.67 12.35 -3.47
C PRO A 165 -32.60 13.29 -2.26
N ALA A 166 -31.65 14.23 -2.29
CA ALA A 166 -31.70 15.36 -1.39
C ALA A 166 -33.04 16.06 -1.66
N ALA A 167 -33.93 16.04 -0.66
CA ALA A 167 -35.21 16.71 -0.76
C ALA A 167 -34.96 18.16 -1.18
N PRO A 168 -35.50 18.64 -2.32
CA PRO A 168 -35.51 20.06 -2.61
C PRO A 168 -36.27 20.73 -1.46
N GLY A 169 -35.69 21.78 -0.87
CA GLY A 169 -36.33 22.53 0.19
C GLY A 169 -37.77 22.89 -0.19
N GLY A 170 -38.73 22.27 0.48
CA GLY A 170 -40.14 22.63 0.37
C GLY A 170 -40.41 23.93 1.11
N PRO A 171 -41.36 24.77 0.64
CA PRO A 171 -41.69 26.02 1.32
C PRO A 171 -42.24 25.72 2.72
N VAL A 172 -41.69 26.36 3.75
CA VAL A 172 -42.25 26.33 5.10
C VAL A 172 -43.49 27.21 5.11
N VAL A 173 -44.68 26.61 5.18
CA VAL A 173 -45.94 27.33 5.46
C VAL A 173 -46.22 27.24 6.97
N PRO A 174 -46.25 28.35 7.72
CA PRO A 174 -46.56 28.32 9.15
C PRO A 174 -48.05 28.04 9.39
N GLY A 175 -48.39 26.98 10.13
CA GLY A 175 -49.73 26.80 10.72
C GLY A 175 -50.55 25.56 10.32
N GLY A 176 -50.01 24.60 9.55
CA GLY A 176 -50.71 23.35 9.22
C GLY A 176 -50.48 22.21 10.22
N PRO A 177 -51.38 21.21 10.32
CA PRO A 177 -51.22 20.07 11.22
C PRO A 177 -49.98 19.24 10.84
N VAL A 178 -49.18 18.88 11.85
CA VAL A 178 -48.03 17.99 11.70
C VAL A 178 -48.51 16.58 11.34
N VAL A 179 -48.43 16.22 10.07
CA VAL A 179 -48.62 14.83 9.63
C VAL A 179 -47.39 14.02 10.05
N PRO A 180 -47.55 12.87 10.75
CA PRO A 180 -46.41 12.02 11.09
C PRO A 180 -45.74 11.52 9.82
N VAL A 181 -44.41 11.61 9.79
CA VAL A 181 -43.52 11.18 8.71
C VAL A 181 -43.76 9.68 8.44
N GLY A 182 -44.65 9.39 7.51
CA GLY A 182 -45.03 8.04 7.09
C GLY A 182 -44.24 7.60 5.86
N SER A 183 -43.50 6.50 6.05
CA SER A 183 -43.14 5.51 5.03
C SER A 183 -42.57 6.03 3.72
N VAL A 184 -41.27 6.34 3.72
CA VAL A 184 -40.46 6.16 2.50
C VAL A 184 -40.46 4.66 2.21
N VAL A 185 -41.29 4.21 1.26
CA VAL A 185 -41.06 2.91 0.62
C VAL A 185 -39.74 3.07 -0.14
N PRO A 186 -38.65 2.38 0.23
CA PRO A 186 -37.44 2.46 -0.56
C PRO A 186 -37.76 1.85 -1.92
N ALA A 187 -37.49 2.61 -2.98
CA ALA A 187 -37.44 2.04 -4.33
C ALA A 187 -36.60 0.76 -4.25
N ARG A 188 -37.16 -0.33 -4.79
CA ARG A 188 -36.58 -1.68 -4.79
C ARG A 188 -35.07 -1.56 -5.03
N PRO A 189 -34.19 -1.99 -4.10
CA PRO A 189 -32.76 -1.86 -4.32
C PRO A 189 -32.45 -2.56 -5.64
N ALA A 190 -31.87 -1.83 -6.59
CA ALA A 190 -31.31 -2.43 -7.79
C ALA A 190 -30.44 -3.59 -7.30
N GLY A 191 -30.78 -4.81 -7.73
CA GLY A 191 -30.11 -6.02 -7.23
C GLY A 191 -28.59 -5.84 -7.32
N PRO A 192 -27.82 -6.35 -6.34
CA PRO A 192 -26.39 -6.11 -6.29
C PRO A 192 -25.79 -6.46 -7.66
N PRO A 193 -24.96 -5.58 -8.25
CA PRO A 193 -24.40 -5.80 -9.57
C PRO A 193 -23.74 -7.19 -9.62
N ARG A 194 -23.98 -7.93 -10.71
CA ARG A 194 -23.44 -9.28 -10.89
C ARG A 194 -21.90 -9.25 -10.80
N ASP A 195 -21.37 -9.68 -9.67
CA ASP A 195 -19.93 -9.84 -9.47
C ASP A 195 -19.45 -11.10 -10.19
N ARG A 196 -19.09 -10.96 -11.48
CA ARG A 196 -18.49 -12.05 -12.28
C ARG A 196 -16.99 -12.21 -12.03
N VAL A 197 -16.32 -11.13 -11.66
CA VAL A 197 -14.86 -11.10 -11.49
C VAL A 197 -14.41 -11.94 -10.30
N GLY A 198 -15.15 -11.89 -9.18
CA GLY A 198 -14.83 -12.67 -7.98
C GLY A 198 -14.72 -14.18 -8.26
N PRO A 199 -15.79 -14.83 -8.79
CA PRO A 199 -15.76 -16.23 -9.16
C PRO A 199 -14.68 -16.59 -10.19
N THR A 200 -14.44 -15.74 -11.19
CA THR A 200 -13.38 -15.98 -12.18
C THR A 200 -11.99 -15.97 -11.54
N LEU A 201 -11.69 -14.97 -10.71
CA LEU A 201 -10.43 -14.93 -9.97
C LEU A 201 -10.28 -16.16 -9.06
N TRP A 202 -11.34 -16.54 -8.36
CA TRP A 202 -11.33 -17.70 -7.49
C TRP A 202 -11.04 -19.00 -8.25
N ALA A 203 -11.69 -19.23 -9.39
CA ALA A 203 -11.46 -20.41 -10.22
C ALA A 203 -10.03 -20.45 -10.79
N VAL A 204 -9.53 -19.32 -11.31
CA VAL A 204 -8.16 -19.24 -11.84
C VAL A 204 -7.12 -19.50 -10.76
N LEU A 205 -7.26 -18.87 -9.59
CA LEU A 205 -6.34 -19.07 -8.47
C LEU A 205 -6.43 -20.48 -7.88
N GLY A 206 -7.63 -21.06 -7.86
CA GLY A 206 -7.84 -22.44 -7.41
C GLY A 206 -7.16 -23.45 -8.34
N PHE A 207 -7.28 -23.24 -9.65
CA PHE A 207 -6.57 -24.05 -10.64
C PHE A 207 -5.04 -23.92 -10.51
N ALA A 208 -4.53 -22.71 -10.28
CA ALA A 208 -3.11 -22.47 -10.05
C ALA A 208 -2.60 -23.18 -8.78
N LEU A 209 -3.34 -23.10 -7.67
CA LEU A 209 -2.98 -23.77 -6.41
C LEU A 209 -3.08 -25.28 -6.50
N PHE A 210 -4.10 -25.80 -7.18
CA PHE A 210 -4.22 -27.21 -7.47
C PHE A 210 -2.98 -27.67 -8.24
N SER A 211 -2.64 -27.01 -9.36
CA SER A 211 -1.46 -27.33 -10.16
C SER A 211 -0.16 -27.29 -9.32
N ALA A 212 0.02 -26.26 -8.48
CA ALA A 212 1.16 -26.15 -7.57
C ALA A 212 1.26 -27.31 -6.56
N THR A 213 0.12 -27.81 -6.08
CA THR A 213 0.04 -28.95 -5.16
C THR A 213 0.53 -30.24 -5.85
N PHE A 214 0.18 -30.45 -7.13
CA PHE A 214 0.64 -31.62 -7.89
C PHE A 214 2.11 -31.55 -8.28
N LEU A 215 2.63 -30.35 -8.54
CA LEU A 215 4.04 -30.16 -8.88
C LEU A 215 4.97 -30.46 -7.69
N ASN A 216 4.45 -30.40 -6.45
CA ASN A 216 5.17 -30.65 -5.20
C ASN A 216 6.50 -29.87 -5.09
N GLN A 217 6.55 -28.67 -5.68
CA GLN A 217 7.73 -27.78 -5.67
C GLN A 217 7.68 -26.75 -4.52
N THR A 218 6.69 -26.85 -3.63
CA THR A 218 6.45 -25.87 -2.56
C THR A 218 6.35 -26.59 -1.23
N GLY A 219 6.98 -26.03 -0.19
CA GLY A 219 6.89 -26.57 1.17
C GLY A 219 5.44 -26.67 1.65
N TRP A 220 5.13 -27.74 2.40
CA TRP A 220 3.78 -28.07 2.85
C TRP A 220 3.11 -26.95 3.65
N LEU A 221 3.87 -26.24 4.50
CA LEU A 221 3.38 -25.10 5.28
C LEU A 221 2.87 -23.98 4.37
N VAL A 222 3.64 -23.66 3.33
CA VAL A 222 3.27 -22.58 2.41
C VAL A 222 2.05 -22.96 1.59
N LEU A 223 1.98 -24.22 1.10
CA LEU A 223 0.78 -24.72 0.44
C LEU A 223 -0.45 -24.63 1.35
N LEU A 224 -0.33 -25.02 2.62
CA LEU A 224 -1.40 -24.92 3.60
C LEU A 224 -1.86 -23.46 3.80
N LEU A 225 -0.92 -22.52 3.90
CA LEU A 225 -1.22 -21.09 4.02
C LEU A 225 -1.94 -20.55 2.76
N LEU A 226 -1.47 -20.93 1.57
CA LEU A 226 -2.09 -20.50 0.30
C LEU A 226 -3.51 -21.06 0.13
N TRP A 227 -3.72 -22.34 0.46
CA TRP A 227 -5.05 -22.95 0.49
C TRP A 227 -5.96 -22.28 1.52
N ALA A 228 -5.45 -21.99 2.73
CA ALA A 228 -6.20 -21.28 3.75
C ALA A 228 -6.61 -19.87 3.28
N LEU A 229 -5.73 -19.11 2.64
CA LEU A 229 -6.04 -17.81 2.05
C LEU A 229 -7.12 -17.92 0.97
N TRP A 230 -7.02 -18.91 0.09
CA TRP A 230 -8.00 -19.13 -0.98
C TRP A 230 -9.39 -19.49 -0.44
N VAL A 231 -9.46 -20.41 0.53
CA VAL A 231 -10.72 -20.78 1.22
C VAL A 231 -11.30 -19.60 1.99
N ALA A 232 -10.47 -18.85 2.73
CA ALA A 232 -10.93 -17.68 3.49
C ALA A 232 -11.55 -16.61 2.57
N GLN A 233 -10.97 -16.37 1.40
CA GLN A 233 -11.54 -15.46 0.40
C GLN A 233 -12.88 -15.97 -0.15
N ALA A 234 -12.99 -17.28 -0.39
CA ALA A 234 -14.21 -17.94 -0.85
C ALA A 234 -15.34 -17.77 0.17
N LEU A 235 -15.06 -18.11 1.44
CA LEU A 235 -15.98 -17.97 2.56
C LEU A 235 -16.42 -16.52 2.73
N TRP A 236 -15.48 -15.58 2.65
CA TRP A 236 -15.80 -14.17 2.74
C TRP A 236 -16.75 -13.72 1.62
N TRP A 237 -16.44 -14.10 0.38
CA TRP A 237 -17.28 -13.77 -0.78
C TRP A 237 -18.69 -14.35 -0.63
N MET A 238 -18.80 -15.62 -0.21
CA MET A 238 -20.05 -16.32 -0.01
C MET A 238 -20.91 -15.65 1.07
N VAL A 239 -20.32 -15.34 2.24
CA VAL A 239 -21.04 -14.66 3.34
C VAL A 239 -21.49 -13.26 2.92
N ASN A 240 -20.64 -12.51 2.20
CA ASN A 240 -21.03 -11.21 1.65
C ASN A 240 -22.21 -11.29 0.67
N ARG A 241 -22.27 -12.36 -0.14
CA ARG A 241 -23.25 -12.51 -1.21
C ARG A 241 -24.61 -13.01 -0.73
N TYR A 242 -24.60 -13.98 0.18
CA TYR A 242 -25.78 -14.73 0.59
C TYR A 242 -26.28 -14.38 2.00
N ALA A 243 -25.42 -13.85 2.87
CA ALA A 243 -25.78 -13.57 4.27
C ALA A 243 -25.20 -12.22 4.78
N PRO A 244 -25.41 -11.09 4.09
CA PRO A 244 -24.77 -9.80 4.41
C PRO A 244 -25.18 -9.20 5.76
N HIS A 245 -26.32 -9.59 6.32
CA HIS A 245 -26.85 -9.08 7.61
C HIS A 245 -26.90 -10.17 8.69
N SER A 246 -25.98 -11.14 8.63
CA SER A 246 -25.96 -12.32 9.51
C SER A 246 -24.90 -12.23 10.62
N GLU A 247 -25.08 -13.01 11.69
CA GLU A 247 -24.08 -13.13 12.77
C GLU A 247 -22.70 -13.61 12.27
N PRO A 248 -22.58 -14.60 11.36
CA PRO A 248 -21.29 -14.98 10.77
C PRO A 248 -20.59 -13.81 10.08
N ARG A 249 -21.33 -12.94 9.39
CA ARG A 249 -20.77 -11.75 8.75
C ARG A 249 -20.19 -10.79 9.79
N ALA A 250 -20.87 -10.59 10.91
CA ALA A 250 -20.40 -9.75 12.01
C ALA A 250 -19.13 -10.32 12.67
N LEU A 251 -19.09 -11.65 12.92
CA LEU A 251 -17.90 -12.32 13.44
C LEU A 251 -16.70 -12.15 12.50
N LEU A 252 -16.89 -12.37 11.21
CA LEU A 252 -15.85 -12.15 10.19
C LEU A 252 -15.34 -10.70 10.19
N ASP A 253 -16.22 -9.71 10.41
CA ASP A 253 -15.80 -8.31 10.54
C ASP A 253 -14.95 -8.05 11.77
N ILE A 254 -15.33 -8.61 12.92
CA ILE A 254 -14.56 -8.51 14.15
C ILE A 254 -13.17 -9.11 13.95
N LEU A 255 -13.09 -10.35 13.46
CA LEU A 255 -11.81 -11.04 13.23
C LEU A 255 -10.91 -10.26 12.27
N ALA A 256 -11.46 -9.74 11.19
CA ALA A 256 -10.69 -8.98 10.22
C ALA A 256 -10.33 -7.55 10.70
N ASN A 257 -11.10 -6.94 11.61
CA ASN A 257 -10.68 -5.72 12.31
C ASN A 257 -9.52 -6.01 13.27
N LEU A 258 -9.59 -7.10 14.03
CA LEU A 258 -8.52 -7.54 14.93
C LEU A 258 -7.23 -7.84 14.17
N ALA A 259 -7.30 -8.66 13.11
CA ALA A 259 -6.16 -8.99 12.27
C ALA A 259 -5.51 -7.73 11.67
N HIS A 260 -6.34 -6.80 11.17
CA HIS A 260 -5.86 -5.55 10.64
C HIS A 260 -5.18 -4.65 11.70
N ASN A 261 -5.79 -4.49 12.87
CA ASN A 261 -5.25 -3.65 13.94
C ASN A 261 -3.95 -4.26 14.51
N ALA A 262 -3.87 -5.59 14.60
CA ALA A 262 -2.64 -6.30 14.96
C ALA A 262 -1.56 -6.10 13.89
N ALA A 263 -1.88 -6.30 12.62
CA ALA A 263 -0.93 -6.09 11.52
C ALA A 263 -0.43 -4.64 11.46
N LEU A 264 -1.31 -3.65 11.69
CA LEU A 264 -0.92 -2.24 11.76
C LEU A 264 0.04 -1.98 12.93
N LEU A 265 -0.21 -2.58 14.10
CA LEU A 265 0.69 -2.48 15.24
C LEU A 265 2.05 -3.12 14.94
N VAL A 266 2.07 -4.29 14.30
CA VAL A 266 3.29 -4.97 13.86
C VAL A 266 4.07 -4.10 12.88
N ILE A 267 3.42 -3.50 11.87
CA ILE A 267 4.07 -2.56 10.92
C ILE A 267 4.71 -1.40 11.68
N MET A 268 3.98 -0.79 12.63
CA MET A 268 4.52 0.32 13.42
C MET A 268 5.72 -0.10 14.28
N ALA A 269 5.62 -1.27 14.94
CA ALA A 269 6.69 -1.81 15.76
C ALA A 269 7.94 -2.15 14.91
N GLU A 270 7.73 -2.78 13.75
CA GLU A 270 8.78 -3.13 12.79
C GLU A 270 9.59 -1.90 12.39
N VAL A 271 8.91 -0.81 11.99
CA VAL A 271 9.59 0.44 11.61
C VAL A 271 10.38 1.02 12.78
N CYS A 272 9.82 1.01 14.00
CA CYS A 272 10.56 1.43 15.19
C CYS A 272 11.79 0.56 15.46
N LEU A 273 11.69 -0.75 15.29
CA LEU A 273 12.80 -1.68 15.47
C LEU A 273 13.88 -1.48 14.41
N ILE A 274 13.51 -1.28 13.15
CA ILE A 274 14.45 -0.97 12.06
C ILE A 274 15.29 0.26 12.44
N TYR A 275 14.66 1.36 12.88
CA TYR A 275 15.40 2.56 13.26
C TYR A 275 16.22 2.39 14.54
N ALA A 276 15.63 1.78 15.58
CA ALA A 276 16.31 1.58 16.85
C ALA A 276 17.58 0.73 16.66
N THR A 277 17.46 -0.39 15.95
CA THR A 277 18.59 -1.29 15.69
C THR A 277 19.62 -0.64 14.76
N ALA A 278 19.18 0.05 13.70
CA ALA A 278 20.07 0.77 12.80
C ALA A 278 20.86 1.87 13.52
N GLY A 279 20.24 2.61 14.46
CA GLY A 279 20.90 3.62 15.27
C GLY A 279 21.86 3.01 16.31
N TRP A 280 21.43 1.97 17.01
CA TRP A 280 22.24 1.31 18.03
C TRP A 280 23.47 0.59 17.46
N TYR A 281 23.35 0.05 16.25
CA TYR A 281 24.47 -0.54 15.53
C TYR A 281 25.49 0.52 15.12
N LYS A 282 25.04 1.71 14.70
CA LYS A 282 25.92 2.84 14.36
C LYS A 282 26.73 3.33 15.56
N ILE A 283 26.12 3.43 16.74
CA ILE A 283 26.81 3.88 17.98
C ILE A 283 28.07 3.05 18.28
N GLN A 284 28.08 1.78 17.90
CA GLN A 284 29.21 0.87 18.14
C GLN A 284 30.36 1.05 17.13
N GLY A 285 30.13 1.71 15.99
CA GLY A 285 31.13 1.87 14.95
C GLY A 285 32.06 3.06 15.20
N SER A 286 33.38 2.84 15.14
CA SER A 286 34.39 3.89 15.36
C SER A 286 34.21 5.11 14.45
N ARG A 287 33.80 4.91 13.19
CA ARG A 287 33.52 6.01 12.23
C ARG A 287 32.31 6.87 12.61
N TRP A 288 31.36 6.31 13.35
CA TRP A 288 30.23 7.08 13.86
C TRP A 288 30.63 7.83 15.13
N GLN A 289 31.51 7.22 15.95
CA GLN A 289 32.04 7.83 17.18
C GLN A 289 33.02 8.97 16.92
N ASP A 290 33.78 8.94 15.83
CA ASP A 290 34.69 10.01 15.41
C ASP A 290 33.99 11.09 14.54
N GLY A 291 32.70 10.91 14.22
CA GLY A 291 31.90 11.85 13.45
C GLY A 291 32.20 11.86 11.94
N THR A 292 32.91 10.86 11.41
CA THR A 292 33.34 10.84 9.99
C THR A 292 32.52 9.89 9.10
N ALA A 293 31.59 9.11 9.65
CA ALA A 293 30.92 8.02 8.94
C ALA A 293 30.29 8.41 7.60
N LEU A 294 29.66 9.58 7.51
CA LEU A 294 29.00 10.02 6.26
C LEU A 294 29.99 10.42 5.16
N TYR A 295 31.26 10.71 5.49
CA TYR A 295 32.27 11.08 4.49
C TYR A 295 32.53 9.95 3.49
N TYR A 296 32.63 8.71 3.97
CA TYR A 296 33.00 7.55 3.15
C TYR A 296 32.00 7.21 2.04
N PRO A 297 30.68 7.05 2.30
CA PRO A 297 29.74 6.73 1.25
C PRO A 297 29.62 7.86 0.22
N LEU A 298 29.81 9.13 0.62
CA LEU A 298 29.83 10.28 -0.29
C LEU A 298 31.05 10.31 -1.22
N LYS A 299 32.03 9.43 -1.01
CA LYS A 299 33.25 9.31 -1.81
C LYS A 299 33.41 7.96 -2.50
N LEU A 300 32.40 7.10 -2.42
CA LEU A 300 32.41 5.83 -3.12
C LEU A 300 31.78 6.01 -4.51
N ASP A 301 32.58 5.90 -5.57
CA ASP A 301 32.16 6.18 -6.96
C ASP A 301 30.88 5.43 -7.38
N TYR A 302 30.67 4.24 -6.81
CA TYR A 302 29.48 3.43 -7.08
C TYR A 302 28.19 4.02 -6.49
N PHE A 303 28.27 4.76 -5.38
CA PHE A 303 27.14 5.37 -4.68
C PHE A 303 27.13 6.90 -4.79
N THR A 304 27.74 7.49 -5.81
CA THR A 304 27.78 8.95 -5.97
C THR A 304 27.29 9.38 -7.36
N PRO A 305 25.96 9.32 -7.62
CA PRO A 305 25.40 9.73 -8.91
C PRO A 305 25.69 11.20 -9.25
N TRP A 306 25.91 12.04 -8.24
CA TRP A 306 26.18 13.47 -8.37
C TRP A 306 27.47 13.86 -7.64
N PRO A 307 28.66 13.55 -8.19
CA PRO A 307 29.94 13.74 -7.50
C PRO A 307 30.14 15.17 -6.98
N ALA A 308 29.78 16.19 -7.78
CA ALA A 308 29.90 17.59 -7.36
C ALA A 308 29.06 17.94 -6.12
N LEU A 309 27.87 17.35 -5.98
CA LEU A 309 27.00 17.58 -4.83
C LEU A 309 27.53 16.85 -3.59
N SER A 310 28.00 15.61 -3.77
CA SER A 310 28.64 14.84 -2.69
C SER A 310 29.93 15.50 -2.20
N ASP A 311 30.73 16.04 -3.12
CA ASP A 311 31.96 16.78 -2.83
C ASP A 311 31.68 18.07 -2.06
N LEU A 312 30.64 18.81 -2.45
CA LEU A 312 30.20 20.01 -1.73
C LEU A 312 29.81 19.66 -0.29
N LEU A 313 29.03 18.59 -0.09
CA LEU A 313 28.61 18.16 1.25
C LEU A 313 29.80 17.66 2.08
N ALA A 314 30.74 16.96 1.45
CA ALA A 314 31.95 16.44 2.07
C ALA A 314 33.05 17.49 2.29
N SER A 315 32.90 18.70 1.72
CA SER A 315 33.91 19.76 1.80
C SER A 315 34.09 20.34 3.21
N GLY A 316 33.06 20.26 4.06
CA GLY A 316 33.08 20.78 5.42
C GLY A 316 33.04 19.68 6.46
N GLY A 317 34.16 19.44 7.16
CA GLY A 317 34.24 18.42 8.22
C GLY A 317 33.18 18.61 9.33
N VAL A 318 32.87 19.86 9.68
CA VAL A 318 31.81 20.18 10.66
C VAL A 318 30.42 19.78 10.14
N MET A 319 30.14 19.99 8.86
CA MET A 319 28.87 19.58 8.26
C MET A 319 28.70 18.06 8.30
N VAL A 320 29.74 17.32 7.88
CA VAL A 320 29.77 15.86 7.93
C VAL A 320 29.56 15.36 9.35
N MET A 321 30.23 15.96 10.33
CA MET A 321 30.10 15.62 11.74
C MET A 321 28.66 15.84 12.25
N ILE A 322 28.06 17.00 11.95
CA ILE A 322 26.69 17.32 12.36
C ILE A 322 25.70 16.32 11.76
N LEU A 323 25.84 16.01 10.47
CA LEU A 323 24.96 15.05 9.80
C LEU A 323 25.16 13.63 10.35
N THR A 324 26.41 13.24 10.61
CA THR A 324 26.74 11.92 11.17
C THR A 324 26.09 11.69 12.52
N TYR A 325 26.25 12.62 13.45
CA TYR A 325 25.58 12.52 14.75
C TYR A 325 24.08 12.75 14.67
N GLY A 326 23.63 13.66 13.81
CA GLY A 326 22.21 13.97 13.59
C GLY A 326 21.42 12.75 13.16
N THR A 327 21.93 11.98 12.19
CA THR A 327 21.36 10.70 11.74
C THR A 327 21.16 9.74 12.91
N VAL A 328 22.20 9.51 13.73
CA VAL A 328 22.12 8.58 14.86
C VAL A 328 21.11 9.05 15.91
N ILE A 329 21.15 10.34 16.27
CA ILE A 329 20.24 10.93 17.25
C ILE A 329 18.78 10.77 16.80
N VAL A 330 18.47 11.10 15.55
CA VAL A 330 17.10 11.00 15.02
C VAL A 330 16.62 9.55 15.03
N GLN A 331 17.44 8.61 14.55
CA GLN A 331 17.07 7.18 14.46
C GLN A 331 16.86 6.54 15.84
N VAL A 332 17.74 6.82 16.80
CA VAL A 332 17.61 6.30 18.17
C VAL A 332 16.48 6.97 18.92
N ALA A 333 16.29 8.28 18.77
CA ALA A 333 15.26 9.01 19.51
C ALA A 333 13.84 8.67 19.05
N PHE A 334 13.62 8.40 17.75
CA PHE A 334 12.28 8.31 17.17
C PHE A 334 11.29 7.42 17.94
N PRO A 335 11.61 6.15 18.30
CA PRO A 335 10.71 5.29 19.07
C PRO A 335 10.27 5.89 20.42
N PHE A 336 11.14 6.64 21.08
CA PHE A 336 10.85 7.28 22.37
C PHE A 336 10.01 8.55 22.22
N THR A 337 10.01 9.17 21.04
CA THR A 337 9.24 10.39 20.78
C THR A 337 7.78 10.16 20.42
N LEU A 338 7.35 8.91 20.22
CA LEU A 338 5.98 8.54 19.80
C LEU A 338 4.89 9.10 20.73
N PHE A 339 5.20 9.31 22.01
CA PHE A 339 4.27 9.86 23.01
C PHE A 339 4.01 11.37 22.84
N ASN A 340 4.92 12.09 22.17
CA ASN A 340 4.77 13.52 21.91
C ASN A 340 4.59 13.78 20.41
N ARG A 341 3.33 14.02 20.00
CA ARG A 341 2.95 14.24 18.60
C ARG A 341 3.76 15.32 17.88
N ARG A 342 4.23 16.36 18.57
CA ARG A 342 5.01 17.44 17.94
C ARG A 342 6.42 16.96 17.62
N VAL A 343 7.10 16.42 18.63
CA VAL A 343 8.46 15.90 18.50
C VAL A 343 8.49 14.75 17.50
N LYS A 344 7.57 13.78 17.62
CA LYS A 344 7.39 12.68 16.66
C LYS A 344 7.29 13.19 15.22
N ASN A 345 6.46 14.19 14.94
CA ASN A 345 6.26 14.68 13.58
C ASN A 345 7.49 15.42 13.03
N VAL A 346 8.24 16.13 13.89
CA VAL A 346 9.51 16.78 13.49
C VAL A 346 10.55 15.71 13.15
N LEU A 347 10.74 14.71 14.00
CA LEU A 347 11.68 13.61 13.74
C LEU A 347 11.25 12.78 12.52
N LEU A 348 9.96 12.51 12.35
CA LEU A 348 9.44 11.85 11.15
C LEU A 348 9.79 12.62 9.87
N GLY A 349 9.64 13.95 9.88
CA GLY A 349 10.05 14.79 8.76
C GLY A 349 11.56 14.72 8.50
N ALA A 350 12.37 14.72 9.56
CA ALA A 350 13.83 14.57 9.45
C ALA A 350 14.23 13.19 8.87
N MET A 351 13.60 12.09 9.32
CA MET A 351 13.84 10.75 8.78
C MET A 351 13.42 10.63 7.32
N MET A 352 12.23 11.14 6.95
CA MET A 352 11.79 11.14 5.56
C MET A 352 12.72 11.97 4.67
N LEU A 353 13.26 13.08 5.18
CA LEU A 353 14.25 13.90 4.48
C LEU A 353 15.60 13.18 4.36
N GLU A 354 16.03 12.45 5.39
CA GLU A 354 17.23 11.61 5.35
C GLU A 354 17.11 10.56 4.24
N HIS A 355 15.98 9.85 4.15
CA HIS A 355 15.74 8.90 3.07
C HIS A 355 15.69 9.57 1.70
N ALA A 356 15.06 10.74 1.58
CA ALA A 356 15.09 11.50 0.34
C ALA A 356 16.51 11.93 -0.06
N ALA A 357 17.35 12.30 0.91
CA ALA A 357 18.76 12.62 0.69
C ALA A 357 19.54 11.37 0.25
N ILE A 358 19.33 10.22 0.87
CA ILE A 358 19.92 8.93 0.45
C ILE A 358 19.51 8.58 -0.99
N ALA A 359 18.25 8.79 -1.35
CA ALA A 359 17.75 8.50 -2.70
C ALA A 359 18.53 9.28 -3.77
N VAL A 360 18.82 10.55 -3.50
CA VAL A 360 19.46 11.48 -4.44
C VAL A 360 20.98 11.37 -4.37
N LEU A 361 21.57 11.48 -3.17
CA LEU A 361 23.01 11.55 -2.96
C LEU A 361 23.68 10.19 -3.12
N LEU A 362 23.04 9.12 -2.66
CA LEU A 362 23.61 7.77 -2.66
C LEU A 362 23.10 6.89 -3.81
N GLY A 363 22.17 7.39 -4.62
CA GLY A 363 21.63 6.64 -5.76
C GLY A 363 20.80 5.41 -5.36
N LEU A 364 20.17 5.44 -4.17
CA LEU A 364 19.37 4.35 -3.62
C LEU A 364 17.87 4.67 -3.60
N PRO A 365 17.22 4.93 -4.75
CA PRO A 365 15.84 5.44 -4.77
C PRO A 365 14.82 4.42 -4.27
N PHE A 366 14.96 3.13 -4.57
CA PHE A 366 13.97 2.11 -4.17
C PHE A 366 14.04 1.78 -2.68
N PHE A 367 15.25 1.68 -2.13
CA PHE A 367 15.48 1.63 -0.68
C PHE A 367 14.74 2.78 0.02
N SER A 368 15.01 4.01 -0.41
CA SER A 368 14.44 5.20 0.20
C SER A 368 12.93 5.29 0.04
N LEU A 369 12.38 4.91 -1.12
CA LEU A 369 10.94 4.86 -1.34
C LEU A 369 10.26 3.84 -0.43
N ALA A 370 10.87 2.66 -0.22
CA ALA A 370 10.37 1.65 0.72
C ALA A 370 10.36 2.19 2.15
N MET A 371 11.44 2.85 2.58
CA MET A 371 11.53 3.45 3.91
C MET A 371 10.53 4.59 4.11
N ILE A 372 10.39 5.50 3.14
CA ILE A 372 9.39 6.59 3.18
C ILE A 372 7.97 6.02 3.20
N ALA A 373 7.69 4.95 2.45
CA ALA A 373 6.41 4.26 2.47
C ALA A 373 6.11 3.63 3.84
N ALA A 374 7.13 3.05 4.50
CA ALA A 374 7.02 2.52 5.84
C ALA A 374 6.72 3.65 6.86
N ASP A 375 7.49 4.73 6.81
CA ASP A 375 7.35 5.92 7.67
C ASP A 375 5.97 6.57 7.56
N ALA A 376 5.33 6.47 6.39
CA ALA A 376 4.01 7.02 6.15
C ALA A 376 2.93 6.49 7.13
N VAL A 377 3.18 5.34 7.78
CA VAL A 377 2.30 4.82 8.85
C VAL A 377 2.20 5.78 10.05
N PHE A 378 3.22 6.60 10.30
CA PHE A 378 3.24 7.56 11.41
C PHE A 378 2.69 8.93 11.05
N LEU A 379 2.32 9.16 9.78
CA LEU A 379 1.81 10.45 9.33
C LEU A 379 0.49 10.81 10.02
N PRO A 380 0.28 12.09 10.41
CA PRO A 380 -0.98 12.53 10.99
C PRO A 380 -2.15 12.35 10.01
N THR A 381 -3.26 11.80 10.50
CA THR A 381 -4.48 11.65 9.69
C THR A 381 -4.94 12.98 9.09
N ALA A 382 -4.85 14.08 9.83
CA ALA A 382 -5.21 15.41 9.34
C ALA A 382 -4.36 15.83 8.13
N PHE A 383 -3.06 15.52 8.15
CA PHE A 383 -2.15 15.78 7.03
C PHE A 383 -2.53 14.93 5.81
N LEU A 384 -2.77 13.63 6.02
CA LEU A 384 -3.17 12.71 4.94
C LEU A 384 -4.49 13.13 4.29
N VAL A 385 -5.51 13.49 5.08
CA VAL A 385 -6.81 13.98 4.57
C VAL A 385 -6.64 15.29 3.80
N TRP A 386 -5.86 16.24 4.34
CA TRP A 386 -5.55 17.49 3.66
C TRP A 386 -4.86 17.27 2.30
N LEU A 387 -3.87 16.36 2.26
CA LEU A 387 -3.14 16.01 1.06
C LEU A 387 -4.06 15.37 0.02
N GLY A 388 -4.89 14.41 0.44
CA GLY A 388 -5.90 13.80 -0.42
C GLY A 388 -6.88 14.81 -1.01
N GLY A 389 -7.32 15.80 -0.23
CA GLY A 389 -8.18 16.88 -0.71
C GLY A 389 -7.49 17.83 -1.69
N ARG A 390 -6.20 18.14 -1.49
CA ARG A 390 -5.37 18.90 -2.44
C ARG A 390 -5.27 18.17 -3.79
N VAL A 391 -4.95 16.88 -3.76
CA VAL A 391 -4.82 16.04 -4.97
C VAL A 391 -6.16 15.94 -5.71
N ALA A 392 -7.27 15.72 -4.99
CA ALA A 392 -8.61 15.66 -5.59
C ALA A 392 -8.99 16.95 -6.32
N ARG A 393 -8.79 18.11 -5.68
CA ARG A 393 -9.03 19.43 -6.30
C ARG A 393 -8.12 19.72 -7.48
N GLY A 394 -6.84 19.33 -7.39
CA GLY A 394 -5.89 19.47 -8.50
C GLY A 394 -6.34 18.67 -9.72
N ARG A 395 -6.79 17.43 -9.49
CA ARG A 395 -7.36 16.56 -10.52
C ARG A 395 -8.62 17.17 -11.15
N GLU A 396 -9.57 17.64 -10.36
CA GLU A 396 -10.80 18.28 -10.87
C GLU A 396 -10.48 19.48 -11.77
N ARG A 397 -9.49 20.32 -11.42
CA ARG A 397 -9.06 21.44 -12.25
C ARG A 397 -8.41 21.01 -13.57
N LEU A 398 -7.65 19.91 -13.57
CA LEU A 398 -7.01 19.37 -14.77
C LEU A 398 -8.04 18.78 -15.74
N PHE A 399 -8.96 17.95 -15.24
CA PHE A 399 -9.95 17.29 -16.09
C PHE A 399 -11.13 18.19 -16.49
N SER A 400 -11.54 19.15 -15.64
CA SER A 400 -12.55 20.14 -16.02
C SER A 400 -12.08 21.09 -17.13
N ARG A 401 -10.75 21.28 -17.28
CA ARG A 401 -10.17 22.03 -18.41
C ARG A 401 -10.12 21.21 -19.70
N ALA A 402 -10.02 19.89 -19.61
CA ALA A 402 -10.07 19.00 -20.77
C ALA A 402 -11.49 18.92 -21.37
N ASP A 403 -12.53 18.93 -20.54
CA ASP A 403 -13.93 18.91 -21.01
C ASP A 403 -14.37 20.28 -21.59
N ALA A 404 -13.75 21.38 -21.18
CA ALA A 404 -14.02 22.72 -21.72
C ALA A 404 -13.36 22.98 -23.10
N ALA A 405 -12.52 22.06 -23.59
CA ALA A 405 -11.82 22.16 -24.88
C ALA A 405 -12.42 21.25 -25.97
N GLY A 406 -13.68 20.80 -25.82
CA GLY A 406 -14.45 20.14 -26.87
C GLY A 406 -14.94 21.17 -27.92
N PRO A 407 -15.05 20.80 -29.21
CA PRO A 407 -15.16 21.76 -30.31
C PRO A 407 -16.42 22.61 -30.18
N GLU A 408 -16.20 23.93 -30.22
CA GLU A 408 -17.23 24.96 -30.38
C GLU A 408 -18.22 24.53 -31.46
N GLN A 409 -19.40 24.11 -31.00
CA GLN A 409 -20.53 23.85 -31.86
C GLN A 409 -20.89 25.18 -32.51
N ARG A 410 -20.52 25.32 -33.80
CA ARG A 410 -20.87 26.41 -34.71
C ARG A 410 -22.21 27.01 -34.32
N ARG A 411 -22.19 28.17 -33.66
CA ARG A 411 -23.35 29.05 -33.61
C ARG A 411 -23.66 29.45 -35.04
N GLY A 412 -24.75 28.90 -35.56
CA GLY A 412 -25.26 29.18 -36.89
C GLY A 412 -25.42 30.68 -37.11
N THR A 413 -24.93 31.12 -38.27
CA THR A 413 -24.99 32.45 -38.86
C THR A 413 -26.46 32.81 -39.17
N PRO A 414 -26.82 34.11 -39.24
CA PRO A 414 -28.17 34.61 -39.10
C PRO A 414 -28.91 34.67 -40.43
N ASP A 415 -30.18 34.26 -40.48
CA ASP A 415 -31.08 34.64 -41.57
C ASP A 415 -32.56 34.50 -41.17
N GLN A 416 -33.25 35.63 -40.96
CA GLN A 416 -34.37 36.06 -41.81
C GLN A 416 -35.16 37.24 -41.19
N PRO A 417 -35.55 38.23 -42.00
CA PRO A 417 -36.27 39.43 -41.58
C PRO A 417 -37.78 39.19 -41.45
N ARG A 418 -38.39 39.79 -40.43
CA ARG A 418 -39.85 39.93 -40.30
C ARG A 418 -40.34 41.08 -41.18
N THR A 419 -41.13 40.77 -42.21
CA THR A 419 -42.10 41.72 -42.78
C THR A 419 -43.39 40.98 -43.13
N LEU A 420 -44.45 41.28 -42.37
CA LEU A 420 -45.86 41.04 -42.68
C LEU A 420 -46.40 42.31 -43.34
N VAL A 421 -46.63 42.31 -44.67
CA VAL A 421 -47.64 43.12 -45.37
C VAL A 421 -47.89 42.47 -46.74
N GLY A 422 -49.16 42.20 -47.07
CA GLY A 422 -49.62 41.93 -48.44
C GLY A 422 -50.10 40.50 -48.68
#